data_AF-J9FP64-F1
#
_entry.id   AF-J9FP64-F1
#
_cell.length_a   1.000
_cell.length_b   1.000
_cell.length_c   1.000
_cell.angle_alpha   90.00
_cell.angle_beta   90.00
_cell.angle_gamma   90.00
#
_symmetry.space_group_name_H-M   'P 1'
#
loop_
_entity.id
_entity.type
_entity.pdbx_description
1 polymer ?
#
loop_
_entity_poly.entity_id
_entity_poly.type
_entity_poly.pdbx_seq_one_letter_code
_entity_poly.pdbx_strand_id
1 'polypeptide(L)'
;MSNSNFDYSKLMNMPGVHIMNMAELENMMPKAKPVKKKKEGEKKEPALNLKDIPAPHKIKAKLDEYVVGQEHAKKAMAVAVYNHYKRVATDTMDDIEIEKSNMLMIGPTGSGKTYLVKTLAKLLDVPLAITDATS
;
A
#
# COMPACT_ATOMS: atom_id res chain seq x y z
N MET A 1 47.24 9.16 -19.96
CA MET A 1 46.33 9.99 -20.77
C MET A 1 46.02 11.24 -19.96
N SER A 2 46.20 12.40 -20.59
CA SER A 2 46.36 13.74 -19.98
C SER A 2 45.06 14.30 -19.39
N ASN A 3 45.07 14.70 -18.10
CA ASN A 3 44.04 15.58 -17.53
C ASN A 3 44.24 16.99 -18.12
N SER A 4 43.37 17.37 -19.05
CA SER A 4 43.25 18.74 -19.52
C SER A 4 42.61 19.60 -18.42
N ASN A 5 43.42 20.31 -17.65
CA ASN A 5 42.95 21.43 -16.83
C ASN A 5 42.39 22.51 -17.75
N PHE A 6 41.07 22.64 -17.78
CA PHE A 6 40.39 23.71 -18.50
C PHE A 6 40.56 25.01 -17.70
N ASP A 7 41.27 25.97 -18.27
CA ASP A 7 41.66 27.22 -17.62
C ASP A 7 40.56 28.29 -17.79
N TYR A 8 39.67 28.36 -16.80
CA TYR A 8 38.55 29.33 -16.74
C TYR A 8 39.03 30.79 -16.74
N SER A 9 40.28 31.06 -16.36
CA SER A 9 40.83 32.42 -16.32
C SER A 9 41.09 32.98 -17.72
N LYS A 10 41.31 32.13 -18.74
CA LYS A 10 41.47 32.56 -20.13
C LYS A 10 40.15 32.92 -20.82
N LEU A 11 39.04 32.31 -20.39
CA LEU A 11 37.71 32.58 -20.95
C LEU A 11 37.18 33.96 -20.54
N MET A 12 37.49 34.39 -19.31
CA MET A 12 37.04 35.67 -18.75
C MET A 12 37.79 36.89 -19.31
N ASN A 13 38.90 36.68 -20.03
CA ASN A 13 39.78 37.74 -20.52
C ASN A 13 39.63 37.97 -22.04
N MET A 14 38.63 37.39 -22.70
CA MET A 14 38.35 37.64 -24.12
C MET A 14 37.50 38.93 -24.28
N PRO A 15 37.91 39.86 -25.16
CA PRO A 15 37.16 41.09 -25.39
C PRO A 15 35.84 40.75 -26.07
N GLY A 16 34.73 40.99 -25.37
CA GLY A 16 33.37 40.61 -25.77
C GLY A 16 32.62 39.73 -24.74
N VAL A 17 33.30 39.18 -23.73
CA VAL A 17 32.70 38.34 -22.67
C VAL A 17 32.23 39.17 -21.45
N HIS A 18 32.29 40.50 -21.51
CA HIS A 18 31.89 41.41 -20.42
C HIS A 18 30.41 41.82 -20.41
N ILE A 19 29.56 41.26 -21.28
CA ILE A 19 28.14 41.65 -21.39
C ILE A 19 27.22 40.54 -20.85
N MET A 20 27.59 39.91 -19.74
CA MET A 20 26.61 39.23 -18.90
C MET A 20 26.78 39.73 -17.49
N ASN A 21 25.98 40.74 -17.17
CA ASN A 21 25.88 41.28 -15.82
C ASN A 21 25.28 40.19 -14.93
N MET A 22 25.98 39.86 -13.83
CA MET A 22 25.60 38.76 -12.93
C MET A 22 24.20 38.94 -12.32
N ALA A 23 23.71 40.20 -12.28
CA ALA A 23 22.39 40.58 -11.81
C ALA A 23 21.24 40.25 -12.77
N GLU A 24 21.48 40.12 -14.08
CA GLU A 24 20.42 39.78 -15.05
C GLU A 24 20.18 38.26 -15.12
N LEU A 25 21.24 37.47 -14.96
CA LEU A 25 21.13 36.01 -14.93
C LEU A 25 20.36 35.52 -13.69
N GLU A 26 20.50 36.22 -12.55
CA GLU A 26 19.80 35.88 -11.31
C GLU A 26 18.27 36.03 -11.42
N ASN A 27 17.78 36.92 -12.29
CA ASN A 27 16.34 37.14 -12.52
C ASN A 27 15.75 36.24 -13.62
N MET A 28 16.57 35.56 -14.43
CA MET A 28 16.13 34.56 -15.42
C MET A 28 16.11 33.13 -14.86
N MET A 29 16.66 32.90 -13.67
CA MET A 29 16.54 31.60 -13.01
C MET A 29 15.11 31.43 -12.48
N PRO A 30 14.37 30.38 -12.88
CA PRO A 30 13.09 30.09 -12.26
C PRO A 30 13.37 29.84 -10.78
N LYS A 31 12.84 30.70 -9.90
CA LYS A 31 12.93 30.50 -8.45
C LYS A 31 12.42 29.10 -8.15
N ALA A 32 13.33 28.18 -7.85
CA ALA A 32 12.99 26.83 -7.45
C ALA A 32 12.06 26.97 -6.24
N LYS A 33 10.77 26.65 -6.44
CA LYS A 33 9.83 26.56 -5.33
C LYS A 33 10.51 25.69 -4.28
N PRO A 34 10.60 26.13 -3.01
CA PRO A 34 11.19 25.29 -1.99
C PRO A 34 10.46 23.95 -2.06
N VAL A 35 11.20 22.89 -2.38
CA VAL A 35 10.70 21.53 -2.27
C VAL A 35 10.25 21.44 -0.82
N LYS A 36 8.94 21.41 -0.60
CA LYS A 36 8.39 21.15 0.73
C LYS A 36 9.05 19.85 1.14
N LYS A 37 10.01 19.92 2.07
CA LYS A 37 10.48 18.75 2.81
C LYS A 37 9.20 18.11 3.30
N LYS A 38 8.80 16.97 2.70
CA LYS A 38 7.77 16.12 3.28
C LYS A 38 8.22 15.96 4.73
N LYS A 39 7.40 16.45 5.67
CA LYS A 39 7.61 16.12 7.08
C LYS A 39 7.81 14.61 7.10
N GLU A 40 8.98 14.15 7.55
CA GLU A 40 9.19 12.74 7.81
C GLU A 40 8.03 12.33 8.70
N GLY A 41 7.08 11.60 8.11
CA GLY A 41 5.85 11.22 8.78
C GLY A 41 6.26 10.47 10.03
N GLU A 42 5.71 10.85 11.17
CA GLU A 42 5.74 10.01 12.37
C GLU A 42 5.45 8.59 11.91
N LYS A 43 6.39 7.67 12.16
CA LYS A 43 6.19 6.25 11.92
C LYS A 43 5.03 5.83 12.79
N LYS A 44 3.81 5.87 12.25
CA LYS A 44 2.62 5.38 12.91
C LYS A 44 2.87 3.89 13.14
N GLU A 45 3.00 3.52 14.41
CA GLU A 45 3.06 2.12 14.77
C GLU A 45 1.84 1.43 14.15
N PRO A 46 2.03 0.29 13.47
CA PRO A 46 0.93 -0.40 12.84
C PRO A 46 -0.10 -0.74 13.92
N ALA A 47 -1.37 -0.38 13.68
CA ALA A 47 -2.45 -0.57 14.65
C ALA A 47 -2.69 -2.06 14.99
N LEU A 48 -2.09 -2.99 14.25
CA LEU A 48 -2.19 -4.43 14.43
C LEU A 48 -0.82 -5.10 14.25
N ASN A 49 -0.44 -5.94 15.20
CA ASN A 49 0.76 -6.76 15.09
C ASN A 49 0.53 -7.92 14.11
N LEU A 50 1.37 -8.00 13.07
CA LEU A 50 1.28 -9.04 12.05
C LEU A 50 1.38 -10.48 12.60
N LYS A 51 2.00 -10.64 13.77
CA LYS A 51 2.20 -11.93 14.45
C LYS A 51 0.91 -12.52 15.01
N ASP A 52 -0.09 -11.68 15.26
CA ASP A 52 -1.35 -12.11 15.88
C ASP A 52 -2.37 -12.58 14.82
N ILE A 53 -2.09 -12.36 13.53
CA ILE A 53 -2.97 -12.76 12.44
C ILE A 53 -2.82 -14.28 12.21
N PRO A 54 -3.89 -15.08 12.39
CA PRO A 54 -3.81 -16.51 12.18
C PRO A 54 -3.49 -16.84 10.72
N ALA A 55 -2.58 -17.79 10.52
CA ALA A 55 -2.22 -18.25 9.18
C ALA A 55 -3.45 -18.82 8.43
N PRO A 56 -3.51 -18.72 7.08
CA PRO A 56 -4.69 -19.12 6.31
C PRO A 56 -5.15 -20.56 6.57
N HIS A 57 -4.21 -21.50 6.75
CA HIS A 57 -4.54 -22.89 7.05
C HIS A 57 -5.25 -23.05 8.40
N LYS A 58 -4.95 -22.22 9.40
CA LYS A 58 -5.63 -22.22 10.71
C LYS A 58 -7.04 -21.66 10.60
N ILE A 59 -7.22 -20.58 9.81
CA ILE A 59 -8.55 -20.02 9.54
C ILE A 59 -9.43 -21.06 8.83
N LYS A 60 -8.88 -21.72 7.81
CA LYS A 60 -9.56 -22.80 7.08
C LYS A 60 -9.95 -23.94 8.02
N ALA A 61 -9.01 -24.41 8.86
CA ALA A 61 -9.28 -25.48 9.82
C ALA A 61 -10.43 -25.13 10.78
N LYS A 62 -10.44 -23.91 11.34
CA LYS A 62 -11.56 -23.45 12.17
C LYS A 62 -12.88 -23.40 11.39
N LEU A 63 -12.87 -22.99 10.12
CA LEU A 63 -14.08 -23.01 9.29
C LEU A 63 -14.57 -24.43 8.99
N ASP A 64 -13.67 -25.43 8.94
CA ASP A 64 -14.04 -26.83 8.73
C ASP A 64 -14.91 -27.39 9.86
N GLU A 65 -14.73 -26.89 11.10
CA GLU A 65 -15.51 -27.31 12.27
C GLU A 65 -17.00 -26.92 12.17
N TYR A 66 -17.32 -25.89 11.39
CA TYR A 66 -18.69 -25.35 11.26
C TYR A 66 -19.29 -25.59 9.87
N VAL A 67 -18.47 -25.66 8.82
CA VAL A 67 -18.92 -25.74 7.43
C VAL A 67 -18.35 -26.98 6.74
N VAL A 68 -19.24 -27.94 6.51
CA VAL A 68 -18.94 -29.19 5.83
C VAL A 68 -18.81 -28.96 4.32
N GLY A 69 -17.72 -29.45 3.72
CA GLY A 69 -17.43 -29.27 2.30
C GLY A 69 -17.07 -27.83 1.94
N GLN A 70 -17.34 -27.40 0.71
CA GLN A 70 -17.02 -26.04 0.22
C GLN A 70 -15.52 -25.67 0.34
N GLU A 71 -14.63 -26.63 0.12
CA GLU A 71 -13.18 -26.49 0.32
C GLU A 71 -12.57 -25.29 -0.41
N HIS A 72 -12.99 -25.08 -1.66
CA HIS A 72 -12.51 -23.95 -2.46
C HIS A 72 -12.90 -22.60 -1.84
N ALA A 73 -14.15 -22.47 -1.39
CA ALA A 73 -14.63 -21.24 -0.76
C ALA A 73 -13.89 -20.96 0.56
N LYS A 74 -13.72 -21.98 1.41
CA LYS A 74 -12.99 -21.84 2.69
C LYS A 74 -11.54 -21.42 2.46
N LYS A 75 -10.85 -22.00 1.47
CA LYS A 75 -9.47 -21.63 1.12
C LYS A 75 -9.38 -20.20 0.61
N ALA A 76 -10.27 -19.82 -0.32
CA ALA A 76 -10.30 -18.46 -0.86
C ALA A 76 -10.56 -17.41 0.23
N MET A 77 -11.55 -17.66 1.09
CA MET A 77 -11.86 -16.78 2.23
C MET A 77 -10.70 -16.65 3.20
N ALA A 78 -10.04 -17.77 3.56
CA ALA A 78 -8.91 -17.73 4.48
C ALA A 78 -7.74 -16.89 3.95
N VAL A 79 -7.43 -16.98 2.65
CA VAL A 79 -6.38 -16.17 2.01
C VAL A 79 -6.80 -14.70 1.92
N ALA A 80 -8.02 -14.42 1.47
CA ALA A 80 -8.52 -13.05 1.33
C ALA A 80 -8.51 -12.30 2.67
N VAL A 81 -8.91 -12.96 3.75
CA VAL A 81 -8.92 -12.38 5.10
C VAL A 81 -7.51 -12.16 5.63
N TYR A 82 -6.62 -13.13 5.46
CA TYR A 82 -5.23 -12.97 5.85
C TYR A 82 -4.58 -11.77 5.14
N ASN A 83 -4.82 -11.64 3.84
CA ASN A 83 -4.34 -10.50 3.05
C ASN A 83 -5.00 -9.19 3.47
N HIS A 84 -6.29 -9.20 3.83
CA HIS A 84 -6.98 -8.03 4.36
C HIS A 84 -6.31 -7.51 5.64
N TYR A 85 -6.03 -8.39 6.61
CA TYR A 85 -5.33 -7.98 7.83
C TYR A 85 -3.90 -7.55 7.57
N LYS A 86 -3.18 -8.25 6.66
CA LYS A 86 -1.84 -7.85 6.27
C LYS A 86 -1.84 -6.43 5.72
N ARG A 87 -2.79 -6.11 4.83
CA ARG A 87 -2.97 -4.77 4.29
C ARG A 87 -3.25 -3.74 5.38
N VAL A 88 -4.18 -4.00 6.30
CA VAL A 88 -4.50 -3.07 7.40
C VAL A 88 -3.30 -2.83 8.32
N ALA A 89 -2.49 -3.87 8.56
CA ALA A 89 -1.29 -3.76 9.38
C ALA A 89 -0.11 -3.09 8.66
N THR A 90 -0.02 -3.16 7.33
CA THR A 90 1.04 -2.53 6.54
C THR A 90 0.65 -1.20 5.93
N ASP A 91 -0.59 -0.73 6.10
CA ASP A 91 -1.10 0.56 5.58
C ASP A 91 -0.35 1.78 6.14
N THR A 92 0.54 1.58 7.10
CA THR A 92 1.48 2.58 7.64
C THR A 92 2.85 2.57 6.96
N MET A 93 3.13 1.61 6.06
CA MET A 93 4.37 1.49 5.31
C MET A 93 4.15 1.92 3.85
N ASP A 94 4.60 3.12 3.52
CA ASP A 94 4.41 3.76 2.20
C ASP A 94 4.93 2.93 1.00
N ASP A 95 5.75 1.90 1.23
CA ASP A 95 6.40 1.12 0.18
C ASP A 95 5.68 -0.20 -0.19
N ILE A 96 4.61 -0.59 0.53
CA ILE A 96 3.94 -1.89 0.31
C ILE A 96 2.48 -1.68 -0.11
N GLU A 97 2.22 -1.75 -1.42
CA GLU A 97 0.86 -1.75 -1.96
C GLU A 97 0.26 -3.16 -1.94
N ILE A 98 -0.79 -3.38 -1.13
CA ILE A 98 -1.60 -4.61 -1.12
C ILE A 98 -3.00 -4.28 -1.62
N GLU A 99 -3.43 -4.93 -2.70
CA GLU A 99 -4.77 -4.74 -3.27
C GLU A 99 -5.89 -5.29 -2.37
N LYS A 100 -7.07 -4.66 -2.47
CA LYS A 100 -8.26 -5.10 -1.73
C LYS A 100 -8.80 -6.42 -2.31
N SER A 101 -8.86 -7.46 -1.49
CA SER A 101 -9.46 -8.75 -1.86
C SER A 101 -10.99 -8.74 -1.69
N ASN A 102 -11.73 -8.29 -2.69
CA ASN A 102 -13.18 -8.47 -2.75
C ASN A 102 -13.52 -9.90 -3.22
N MET A 103 -14.62 -10.48 -2.73
CA MET A 103 -15.03 -11.84 -3.07
C MET A 103 -16.47 -11.87 -3.59
N LEU A 104 -16.71 -12.67 -4.62
CA LEU A 104 -18.04 -13.04 -5.12
C LEU A 104 -18.29 -14.52 -4.83
N MET A 105 -19.32 -14.84 -4.05
CA MET A 105 -19.67 -16.23 -3.72
C MET A 105 -20.84 -16.72 -4.58
N ILE A 106 -20.58 -17.70 -5.44
CA ILE A 106 -21.59 -18.31 -6.32
C ILE A 106 -21.94 -19.70 -5.77
N GLY A 107 -23.23 -20.02 -5.71
CA GLY A 107 -23.71 -21.35 -5.32
C GLY A 107 -25.22 -21.40 -5.10
N PRO A 108 -25.81 -22.59 -5.03
CA PRO A 108 -27.26 -22.78 -4.88
C PRO A 108 -27.79 -22.20 -3.55
N THR A 109 -29.10 -22.05 -3.43
CA THR A 109 -29.74 -21.68 -2.17
C THR A 109 -29.42 -22.73 -1.09
N GLY A 110 -29.26 -22.28 0.17
CA GLY A 110 -28.94 -23.19 1.28
C GLY A 110 -27.50 -23.74 1.33
N SER A 111 -26.61 -23.41 0.39
CA SER A 111 -25.23 -23.93 0.37
C SER A 111 -24.28 -23.37 1.45
N GLY A 112 -24.79 -22.57 2.39
CA GLY A 112 -24.01 -22.03 3.50
C GLY A 112 -23.22 -20.75 3.21
N LYS A 113 -23.44 -20.04 2.08
CA LYS A 113 -22.73 -18.78 1.74
C LYS A 113 -22.79 -17.74 2.87
N THR A 114 -23.99 -17.40 3.32
CA THR A 114 -24.18 -16.43 4.41
C THR A 114 -23.67 -16.96 5.75
N TYR A 115 -23.79 -18.27 5.98
CA TYR A 115 -23.33 -18.91 7.20
C TYR A 115 -21.79 -18.91 7.31
N LEU A 116 -21.08 -19.12 6.19
CA LEU A 116 -19.63 -19.00 6.10
C LEU A 116 -19.14 -17.62 6.56
N VAL A 117 -19.75 -16.55 6.03
CA VAL A 117 -19.37 -15.16 6.38
C VAL A 117 -19.67 -14.87 7.85
N LYS A 118 -20.84 -15.25 8.35
CA LYS A 118 -21.22 -15.09 9.76
C LYS A 118 -20.27 -15.83 10.71
N THR A 119 -19.91 -17.06 10.36
CA THR A 119 -19.01 -17.89 11.16
C THR A 119 -17.61 -17.29 11.18
N LEU A 120 -17.10 -16.89 10.01
CA LEU A 120 -15.79 -16.26 9.90
C LEU A 120 -15.68 -14.99 10.78
N ALA A 121 -16.70 -14.13 10.76
CA ALA A 121 -16.71 -12.92 11.58
C ALA A 121 -16.67 -13.23 13.08
N LYS A 122 -17.43 -14.24 13.53
CA LYS A 122 -17.41 -14.71 14.92
C LYS A 122 -16.05 -15.31 15.32
N LEU A 123 -15.43 -16.08 14.42
CA LEU A 123 -14.14 -16.74 14.68
C LEU A 123 -12.98 -15.76 14.82
N LEU A 124 -13.10 -14.59 14.18
CA LEU A 124 -12.07 -13.55 14.15
C LEU A 124 -12.42 -12.33 15.01
N ASP A 125 -13.56 -12.38 15.71
CA ASP A 125 -14.07 -11.32 16.56
C ASP A 125 -14.09 -9.94 15.87
N VAL A 126 -14.63 -9.90 14.64
CA VAL A 126 -14.71 -8.66 13.85
C VAL A 126 -16.14 -8.18 13.64
N PRO A 127 -16.35 -6.85 13.56
CA PRO A 127 -17.63 -6.29 13.16
C PRO A 127 -18.07 -6.81 11.78
N LEU A 128 -19.35 -7.22 11.67
CA LEU A 128 -19.94 -7.71 10.43
C LEU A 128 -21.20 -6.93 10.08
N ALA A 129 -21.23 -6.33 8.89
CA ALA A 129 -22.43 -5.77 8.29
C ALA A 129 -22.97 -6.71 7.21
N ILE A 130 -24.27 -6.98 7.24
CA ILE A 130 -24.97 -7.80 6.24
C ILE A 130 -26.07 -6.94 5.63
N THR A 131 -26.07 -6.81 4.31
CA THR A 131 -27.13 -6.15 3.55
C THR A 131 -27.68 -7.10 2.50
N ASP A 132 -28.96 -6.96 2.17
CA ASP A 132 -29.50 -7.53 0.94
C ASP A 132 -29.39 -6.50 -0.19
N ALA A 133 -29.21 -7.00 -1.41
CA ALA A 133 -29.13 -6.20 -2.64
C ALA A 133 -30.43 -6.25 -3.46
N THR A 134 -31.41 -7.05 -3.05
CA THR A 134 -32.74 -7.09 -3.70
C THR A 134 -33.56 -5.84 -3.34
N SER A 135 -34.20 -5.24 -4.33
CA SER A 135 -35.17 -4.14 -4.20
C SER A 135 -36.54 -4.59 -3.70
#